data_AF-A0A196QUB6-F1
#
_entry.id   AF-A0A196QUB6-F1
#
_cell.length_a   1.000
_cell.length_b   1.000
_cell.length_c   1.000
_cell.angle_alpha   90.00
_cell.angle_beta   90.00
_cell.angle_gamma   90.00
#
_symmetry.space_group_name_H-M   'P 1'
#
loop_
_entity.id
_entity.type
_entity.pdbx_description
1 polymer ?
#
loop_
_entity_poly.entity_id
_entity_poly.type
_entity_poly.pdbx_seq_one_letter_code
_entity_poly.pdbx_strand_id
1 'polypeptide(L)'
;MAYLTLFLTAFAAATLLPAYSEVLLGTLITQGYSWWWLWFWATLGNTLGSVVNGVIGRQVDRFKHKRWFPVSEMQLHKARNRFNRYGQWSLLMGWLPLGGDALTLVGGIMRVPWLNFVILVGIGKGARYAFVLWLVAEASGASSPSP
;
A
#
# COMPACT_ATOMS: atom_id res chain seq x y z
N MET A 1 -2.29 4.75 21.85
CA MET A 1 -2.87 5.67 20.84
C MET A 1 -1.99 5.81 19.60
N ALA A 2 -0.67 5.98 19.72
CA ALA A 2 0.24 6.11 18.57
C ALA A 2 0.09 5.02 17.48
N TYR A 3 0.03 3.73 17.86
CA TYR A 3 -0.15 2.63 16.90
C TYR A 3 -1.49 2.68 16.15
N LEU A 4 -2.55 3.12 16.81
CA LEU A 4 -3.87 3.27 16.19
C LEU A 4 -3.87 4.45 15.22
N THR A 5 -3.25 5.57 15.60
CA THR A 5 -3.07 6.72 14.70
C THR A 5 -2.26 6.33 13.47
N LEU A 6 -1.17 5.59 13.64
CA LEU A 6 -0.34 5.05 12.56
C LEU A 6 -1.14 4.11 11.65
N PHE A 7 -1.94 3.22 12.23
CA PHE A 7 -2.83 2.35 11.47
C PHE A 7 -3.82 3.15 10.63
N LEU A 8 -4.52 4.13 11.23
CA LEU A 8 -5.52 4.94 10.54
C LEU A 8 -4.91 5.83 9.45
N THR A 9 -3.73 6.40 9.70
CA THR A 9 -3.00 7.17 8.67
C THR A 9 -2.46 6.26 7.57
N ALA A 10 -1.95 5.07 7.87
CA ALA A 10 -1.53 4.11 6.85
C ALA A 10 -2.71 3.61 6.01
N PHE A 11 -3.88 3.42 6.62
CA PHE A 11 -5.12 3.10 5.94
C PHE A 11 -5.60 4.24 5.03
N ALA A 12 -5.56 5.49 5.52
CA ALA A 12 -5.92 6.67 4.73
C ALA A 12 -4.89 6.97 3.62
N ALA A 13 -3.60 6.71 3.88
CA ALA A 13 -2.53 6.89 2.90
C ALA A 13 -2.70 5.97 1.69
N ALA A 14 -3.22 4.76 1.91
CA ALA A 14 -3.55 3.83 0.84
C ALA A 14 -4.70 4.33 -0.06
N THR A 15 -5.52 5.30 0.38
CA THR A 15 -6.72 5.73 -0.36
C THR A 15 -6.57 7.13 -0.98
N LEU A 16 -5.91 8.08 -0.29
CA LEU A 16 -5.98 9.50 -0.66
C LEU A 16 -4.67 10.29 -0.55
N LEU A 17 -3.75 9.91 0.36
CA LEU A 17 -2.60 10.74 0.72
C LEU A 17 -1.27 9.99 0.56
N PRO A 18 -0.51 10.23 -0.54
CA PRO A 18 0.80 9.62 -0.68
C PRO A 18 1.77 10.14 0.38
N ALA A 19 2.53 9.21 0.98
CA ALA A 19 3.70 9.45 1.84
C ALA A 19 3.47 9.99 3.27
N TYR A 20 2.23 10.11 3.75
CA TYR A 20 1.97 10.67 5.10
C TYR A 20 2.28 9.67 6.23
N SER A 21 2.07 8.38 5.98
CA SER A 21 2.27 7.33 6.99
C SER A 21 3.74 7.06 7.32
N GLU A 22 4.63 7.34 6.38
CA GLU A 22 6.08 7.11 6.44
C GLU A 22 6.76 8.16 7.31
N VAL A 23 6.32 9.42 7.19
CA VAL A 23 6.78 10.51 8.06
C VAL A 23 6.36 10.23 9.50
N LEU A 24 5.12 9.79 9.71
CA LEU A 24 4.66 9.41 11.05
C LEU A 24 5.40 8.20 11.60
N LEU A 25 5.65 7.17 10.78
CA LEU A 25 6.45 6.01 11.16
C LEU A 25 7.87 6.43 11.60
N GLY A 26 8.52 7.29 10.82
CA GLY A 26 9.87 7.80 11.10
C GLY A 26 9.96 8.63 12.39
N THR A 27 8.93 9.42 12.70
CA THR A 27 8.87 10.18 13.96
C THR A 27 8.57 9.30 15.18
N LEU A 28 7.73 8.28 15.03
CA LEU A 28 7.44 7.36 16.13
C LEU A 28 8.64 6.48 16.47
N ILE A 29 9.45 6.09 15.48
CA ILE A 29 10.62 5.27 15.78
C ILE A 29 11.71 6.04 16.53
N THR A 30 11.92 7.32 16.22
CA THR A 30 12.87 8.16 16.96
C THR A 30 12.40 8.49 18.38
N GLN A 31 11.11 8.34 18.66
CA GLN A 31 10.53 8.43 20.02
C GLN A 31 10.69 7.14 20.84
N GLY A 32 11.35 6.10 20.32
CA GLY A 32 11.63 4.87 21.05
C GLY A 32 10.52 3.83 21.03
N TYR A 33 9.53 3.94 20.13
CA TYR A 33 8.52 2.90 19.95
C TYR A 33 9.12 1.64 19.32
N SER A 34 8.49 0.48 19.56
CA SER A 34 8.99 -0.80 19.05
C SER A 34 8.89 -0.89 17.51
N TRP A 35 10.03 -1.20 16.89
CA TRP A 35 10.17 -1.44 15.45
C TRP A 35 9.11 -2.41 14.92
N TRP A 36 8.94 -3.55 15.61
CA TRP A 36 8.04 -4.62 15.19
C TRP A 36 6.58 -4.16 15.19
N TRP A 37 6.16 -3.47 16.24
CA TRP A 37 4.78 -3.01 16.36
C TRP A 37 4.46 -1.87 15.38
N LEU A 38 5.40 -0.95 15.15
CA LEU A 38 5.24 0.10 14.13
C LEU A 38 5.09 -0.51 12.74
N TRP A 39 5.98 -1.44 12.38
CA TRP A 39 5.94 -2.13 11.10
C TRP A 39 4.63 -2.90 10.91
N PHE A 40 4.21 -3.66 11.91
CA PHE A 40 2.99 -4.47 11.87
C PHE A 40 1.74 -3.61 11.67
N TRP A 41 1.54 -2.58 12.50
CA TRP A 41 0.33 -1.74 12.43
C TRP A 41 0.27 -0.89 11.17
N ALA A 42 1.41 -0.35 10.71
CA ALA A 42 1.47 0.39 9.45
C ALA A 42 1.17 -0.53 8.24
N THR A 43 1.78 -1.70 8.20
CA THR A 43 1.56 -2.68 7.13
C THR A 43 0.11 -3.17 7.10
N LEU A 44 -0.46 -3.45 8.28
CA LEU A 44 -1.85 -3.90 8.40
C LEU A 44 -2.83 -2.81 7.92
N GLY A 45 -2.66 -1.57 8.37
CA GLY A 45 -3.51 -0.44 7.96
C GLY A 45 -3.47 -0.20 6.46
N ASN A 46 -2.26 -0.17 5.88
CA ASN A 46 -2.09 0.06 4.45
C ASN A 46 -2.61 -1.10 3.59
N THR A 47 -2.41 -2.35 4.05
CA THR A 47 -2.94 -3.54 3.38
C THR A 47 -4.47 -3.52 3.37
N LEU A 48 -5.10 -3.19 4.50
CA LEU A 48 -6.56 -3.08 4.58
C LEU A 48 -7.10 -1.95 3.69
N GLY A 49 -6.46 -0.79 3.65
CA GLY A 49 -6.83 0.30 2.73
C GLY A 49 -6.70 -0.13 1.27
N SER A 50 -5.65 -0.89 0.94
CA SER A 50 -5.47 -1.46 -0.40
C SER A 50 -6.51 -2.53 -0.74
N VAL A 51 -7.00 -3.30 0.24
CA VAL A 51 -8.14 -4.22 0.06
C VAL A 51 -9.40 -3.43 -0.32
N VAL A 52 -9.65 -2.28 0.33
CA VAL A 52 -10.76 -1.39 -0.06
C VAL A 52 -10.60 -0.94 -1.51
N ASN A 53 -9.40 -0.52 -1.94
CA ASN A 53 -9.14 -0.19 -3.34
C ASN A 53 -9.38 -1.38 -4.28
N GLY A 54 -8.99 -2.59 -3.87
CA GLY A 54 -9.25 -3.83 -4.63
C GLY A 54 -10.74 -4.15 -4.75
N VAL A 55 -11.53 -3.91 -3.69
CA VAL A 55 -13.00 -4.07 -3.71
C VAL A 55 -13.60 -3.05 -4.69
N ILE A 56 -13.19 -1.77 -4.59
CA ILE A 56 -13.61 -0.71 -5.52
C ILE A 56 -13.26 -1.12 -6.96
N GLY A 57 -12.03 -1.60 -7.18
CA GLY A 57 -11.54 -2.11 -8.46
C GLY A 57 -12.43 -3.22 -9.04
N ARG A 58 -12.85 -4.20 -8.24
CA ARG A 58 -13.77 -5.25 -8.73
C ARG A 58 -15.15 -4.73 -9.09
N GLN A 59 -15.61 -3.69 -8.42
CA GLN A 59 -16.91 -3.06 -8.68
C GLN A 59 -16.85 -2.05 -9.84
N VAL A 60 -15.67 -1.78 -10.41
CA VAL A 60 -15.49 -0.83 -11.53
C VAL A 60 -16.41 -1.12 -12.70
N ASP A 61 -16.66 -2.39 -13.06
CA ASP A 61 -17.58 -2.74 -14.15
C ASP A 61 -18.99 -2.17 -13.95
N ARG A 62 -19.44 -1.99 -12.69
CA ARG A 62 -20.72 -1.35 -12.35
C ARG A 62 -20.66 0.18 -12.39
N PHE A 63 -19.49 0.76 -12.15
CA PHE A 63 -19.31 2.21 -12.03
C PHE A 63 -18.65 2.86 -13.25
N LYS A 64 -18.15 2.09 -14.23
CA LYS A 64 -17.47 2.58 -15.44
C LYS A 64 -18.30 3.57 -16.28
N HIS A 65 -19.62 3.51 -16.17
CA HIS A 65 -20.55 4.42 -16.84
C HIS A 65 -20.85 5.71 -16.05
N LYS A 66 -20.29 5.87 -14.85
CA LYS A 66 -20.45 7.11 -14.06
C LYS A 66 -19.37 8.12 -14.39
N ARG A 67 -19.78 9.36 -14.67
CA ARG A 67 -18.91 10.52 -15.00
C ARG A 67 -17.83 10.86 -13.96
N TRP A 68 -17.96 10.40 -12.72
CA TRP A 68 -16.98 10.65 -11.66
C TRP A 68 -15.84 9.60 -11.62
N PHE A 69 -15.90 8.55 -12.44
CA PHE A 69 -14.88 7.50 -12.41
C PHE A 69 -13.52 8.02 -12.91
N PRO A 70 -12.47 8.05 -12.07
CA PRO A 70 -11.23 8.77 -12.37
C PRO A 70 -10.29 8.01 -13.31
N VAL A 71 -10.64 6.78 -13.75
CA VAL A 71 -9.79 5.96 -14.62
C VAL A 71 -10.37 5.88 -16.03
N SER A 72 -9.61 6.36 -17.01
CA SER A 72 -10.01 6.34 -18.42
C SER A 72 -9.91 4.94 -19.03
N GLU A 73 -10.79 4.62 -19.99
CA GLU A 73 -10.72 3.43 -20.87
C GLU A 73 -9.30 3.18 -21.42
N MET A 74 -8.59 4.24 -21.81
CA MET A 74 -7.21 4.15 -22.33
C MET A 74 -6.20 3.75 -21.24
N GLN A 75 -6.39 4.20 -20.01
CA GLN A 75 -5.56 3.79 -18.86
C GLN A 75 -5.85 2.34 -18.48
N LEU A 76 -7.13 1.92 -18.52
CA LEU A 76 -7.52 0.53 -18.30
C LEU A 76 -6.90 -0.40 -19.34
N HIS A 77 -6.92 -0.02 -20.63
CA HIS A 77 -6.29 -0.79 -21.70
C HIS A 77 -4.76 -0.91 -21.52
N LYS A 78 -4.08 0.19 -21.19
CA LYS A 78 -2.63 0.16 -20.91
C LYS A 78 -2.32 -0.69 -19.68
N ALA A 79 -3.11 -0.57 -18.62
CA ALA A 79 -2.98 -1.35 -17.41
C ALA A 79 -3.21 -2.84 -17.68
N ARG A 80 -4.21 -3.19 -18.50
CA ARG A 80 -4.48 -4.58 -18.93
C ARG A 80 -3.33 -5.16 -19.75
N ASN A 81 -2.77 -4.42 -20.70
CA ASN A 81 -1.62 -4.88 -21.48
C ASN A 81 -0.37 -5.08 -20.61
N ARG A 82 -0.13 -4.17 -19.64
CA ARG A 82 0.95 -4.32 -18.66
C ARG A 82 0.71 -5.54 -17.76
N PHE A 83 -0.51 -5.71 -17.26
CA PHE A 83 -0.90 -6.82 -16.41
C PHE A 83 -0.86 -8.17 -17.14
N ASN A 84 -1.20 -8.23 -18.42
CA ASN A 84 -1.03 -9.44 -19.24
C ASN A 84 0.45 -9.80 -19.43
N ARG A 85 1.35 -8.82 -19.43
CA ARG A 85 2.79 -9.03 -19.61
C ARG A 85 3.52 -9.43 -18.32
N TYR A 86 3.15 -8.84 -17.19
CA TYR A 86 3.84 -9.04 -15.89
C TYR A 86 3.01 -9.84 -14.87
N GLY A 87 1.73 -10.08 -15.16
CA GLY A 87 0.82 -10.85 -14.32
C GLY A 87 0.57 -10.23 -12.93
N GLN A 88 0.18 -11.09 -12.00
CA GLN A 88 -0.05 -10.76 -10.59
C GLN A 88 1.19 -10.17 -9.88
N TRP A 89 2.41 -10.45 -10.37
CA TRP A 89 3.67 -9.93 -9.81
C TRP A 89 3.79 -8.41 -9.92
N SER A 90 3.05 -7.78 -10.84
CA SER A 90 2.93 -6.32 -10.94
C SER A 90 2.45 -5.67 -9.64
N LEU A 91 1.69 -6.41 -8.81
CA LEU A 91 1.21 -5.92 -7.51
C LEU A 91 2.33 -5.72 -6.50
N LEU A 92 3.42 -6.49 -6.60
CA LEU A 92 4.61 -6.24 -5.77
C LEU A 92 5.22 -4.89 -6.09
N MET A 93 5.20 -4.46 -7.35
CA MET A 93 5.63 -3.11 -7.76
C MET A 93 4.71 -1.99 -7.25
N GLY A 94 3.57 -2.32 -6.63
CA GLY A 94 2.69 -1.37 -5.94
C GLY A 94 3.32 -0.70 -4.72
N TRP A 95 4.54 -1.07 -4.33
CA TRP A 95 5.30 -0.40 -3.28
C TRP A 95 5.84 0.99 -3.70
N LEU A 96 5.96 1.26 -5.01
CA LEU A 96 6.54 2.51 -5.52
C LEU A 96 5.77 3.74 -4.99
N PRO A 97 6.49 4.81 -4.57
CA PRO A 97 5.91 6.01 -3.95
C PRO A 97 4.96 6.77 -4.88
N LEU A 98 5.06 6.56 -6.19
CA LEU A 98 4.22 7.15 -7.22
C LEU A 98 3.31 6.08 -7.83
N GLY A 99 2.06 6.01 -7.36
CA GLY A 99 1.00 5.23 -8.02
C GLY A 99 0.80 3.79 -7.52
N GLY A 100 1.39 3.42 -6.38
CA GLY A 100 1.21 2.09 -5.77
C GLY A 100 -0.24 1.66 -5.53
N ASP A 101 -1.09 2.59 -5.10
CA ASP A 101 -2.51 2.31 -4.85
C ASP A 101 -3.35 2.25 -6.12
N ALA A 102 -2.89 2.88 -7.21
CA ALA A 102 -3.50 2.67 -8.52
C ALA A 102 -3.29 1.22 -9.01
N LEU A 103 -2.14 0.61 -8.67
CA LEU A 103 -1.88 -0.80 -8.97
C LEU A 103 -2.79 -1.75 -8.18
N THR A 104 -3.10 -1.42 -6.91
CA THR A 104 -4.02 -2.23 -6.10
C THR A 104 -5.46 -2.13 -6.63
N LEU A 105 -5.87 -0.95 -7.08
CA LEU A 105 -7.14 -0.76 -7.77
C LEU A 105 -7.19 -1.54 -9.09
N VAL A 106 -6.15 -1.46 -9.92
CA VAL A 106 -6.02 -2.25 -11.17
C VAL A 106 -6.04 -3.75 -10.90
N GLY A 107 -5.37 -4.23 -9.84
CA GLY A 107 -5.44 -5.64 -9.42
C GLY A 107 -6.85 -6.09 -9.07
N GLY A 108 -7.63 -5.20 -8.44
CA GLY A 108 -9.06 -5.40 -8.21
C GLY A 108 -9.84 -5.52 -9.52
N ILE A 109 -9.61 -4.62 -10.48
CA ILE A 109 -10.25 -4.64 -11.81
C ILE A 109 -9.94 -5.95 -12.55
N MET A 110 -8.70 -6.43 -12.45
CA MET A 110 -8.27 -7.69 -13.06
C MET A 110 -8.78 -8.94 -12.34
N ARG A 111 -9.54 -8.76 -11.24
CA ARG A 111 -10.13 -9.84 -10.42
C ARG A 111 -9.11 -10.88 -9.96
N VAL A 112 -7.94 -10.42 -9.51
CA VAL A 112 -6.91 -11.29 -8.91
C VAL A 112 -7.51 -12.08 -7.72
N PRO A 113 -7.18 -13.37 -7.54
CA PRO A 113 -7.63 -14.13 -6.37
C PRO A 113 -7.35 -13.36 -5.07
N TRP A 114 -8.34 -13.28 -4.18
CA TRP A 114 -8.26 -12.44 -2.96
C TRP A 114 -7.03 -12.74 -2.11
N LEU A 115 -6.72 -14.03 -1.95
CA LEU A 115 -5.56 -14.47 -1.17
C LEU A 115 -4.25 -13.95 -1.79
N ASN A 116 -4.06 -14.14 -3.10
CA ASN A 116 -2.87 -13.67 -3.80
C ASN A 116 -2.77 -12.15 -3.73
N PHE A 117 -3.89 -11.44 -3.91
CA PHE A 117 -3.93 -9.99 -3.82
C PHE A 117 -3.46 -9.49 -2.46
N VAL A 118 -4.05 -10.01 -1.37
CA VAL A 118 -3.69 -9.60 -0.01
C VAL A 118 -2.24 -9.93 0.32
N ILE A 119 -1.77 -11.12 -0.07
CA ILE A 119 -0.39 -11.55 0.18
C ILE A 119 0.60 -10.67 -0.59
N LEU A 120 0.40 -10.48 -1.90
CA LEU A 120 1.31 -9.68 -2.74
C LEU A 120 1.35 -8.22 -2.28
N VAL A 121 0.18 -7.64 -1.98
CA VAL A 121 0.09 -6.26 -1.48
C VAL A 121 0.70 -6.15 -0.09
N GLY A 122 0.42 -7.09 0.81
CA GLY A 122 0.98 -7.12 2.16
C GLY A 122 2.50 -7.22 2.13
N ILE A 123 3.07 -8.07 1.27
CA ILE A 123 4.53 -8.16 1.07
C ILE A 123 5.08 -6.84 0.54
N GLY A 124 4.48 -6.25 -0.50
CA GLY A 124 4.96 -5.00 -1.08
C GLY A 124 4.92 -3.81 -0.09
N LYS A 125 3.82 -3.66 0.66
CA LYS A 125 3.67 -2.61 1.67
C LYS A 125 4.57 -2.87 2.89
N GLY A 126 4.67 -4.12 3.32
CA GLY A 126 5.58 -4.53 4.39
C GLY A 126 7.04 -4.24 4.05
N ALA A 127 7.47 -4.54 2.83
CA ALA A 127 8.82 -4.23 2.36
C ALA A 127 9.10 -2.73 2.35
N ARG A 128 8.14 -1.90 1.90
CA ARG A 128 8.26 -0.43 1.94
C ARG A 128 8.46 0.09 3.36
N TYR A 129 7.62 -0.33 4.31
CA TYR A 129 7.74 0.13 5.69
C TYR A 129 9.03 -0.38 6.36
N ALA A 130 9.45 -1.61 6.06
CA ALA A 130 10.74 -2.13 6.52
C ALA A 130 11.91 -1.29 5.98
N PHE A 131 11.88 -0.93 4.69
CA PHE A 131 12.90 -0.07 4.08
C PHE A 131 12.93 1.33 4.71
N VAL A 132 11.77 1.95 4.96
CA VAL A 132 11.67 3.25 5.65
C VAL A 132 12.24 3.16 7.06
N LEU A 133 11.86 2.13 7.82
CA LEU A 133 12.39 1.92 9.17
C LEU A 133 13.90 1.74 9.16
N TRP A 134 14.44 0.94 8.23
CA TRP A 134 15.87 0.73 8.07
C TRP A 134 16.61 2.04 7.76
N LEU A 135 16.08 2.82 6.81
CA LEU A 135 16.66 4.11 6.42
C LEU A 135 16.64 5.11 7.59
N VAL A 136 15.56 5.15 8.36
CA VAL A 136 15.47 6.01 9.54
C VAL A 136 16.40 5.53 10.64
N ALA A 137 16.52 4.23 10.89
CA ALA A 137 17.44 3.68 11.90
C ALA A 137 18.89 4.04 11.58
N GLU A 138 19.31 3.87 10.32
CA GLU A 138 20.64 4.24 9.83
C GLU A 138 20.90 5.75 9.99
N ALA A 139 19.93 6.58 9.61
CA ALA A 139 20.03 8.04 9.72
C ALA A 139 20.03 8.54 11.18
N SER A 140 19.40 7.80 12.10
CA SER A 140 19.25 8.19 13.51
C SER A 140 20.36 7.66 14.42
N GLY A 141 21.21 6.74 13.93
CA GLY A 141 22.14 5.97 14.77
C GLY A 141 21.43 5.07 15.79
N ALA A 142 20.13 4.82 15.62
CA ALA A 142 19.33 4.01 16.52
C ALA A 142 19.65 2.53 16.26
N SER A 143 20.31 1.89 17.24
CA SER A 143 20.74 0.49 17.15
C SER A 143 19.60 -0.45 16.77
N SER A 144 19.92 -1.37 15.85
CA SER A 144 19.15 -2.52 15.34
C SER A 144 18.24 -3.22 16.37
N PRO A 145 17.14 -3.87 15.92
CA PRO A 145 16.05 -4.32 16.79
C PRO A 145 16.52 -5.33 17.85
N SER A 146 16.16 -5.08 19.10
CA SER A 146 16.09 -6.14 20.11
C SER A 146 14.93 -7.09 19.77
N PRO A 147 15.15 -8.42 19.85
CA PRO A 147 14.17 -9.45 19.46
C PRO A 147 12.91 -9.46 20.32
#